data_AF-A0A2D7MM62-F1
#
_entry.id   AF-A0A2D7MM62-F1
#
_cell.length_a   1.000
_cell.length_b   1.000
_cell.length_c   1.000
_cell.angle_alpha   90.00
_cell.angle_beta   90.00
_cell.angle_gamma   90.00
#
_symmetry.space_group_name_H-M   'P 1'
#
loop_
_entity.id
_entity.type
_entity.pdbx_description
1 polymer ?
#
loop_
_entity_poly.entity_id
_entity_poly.type
_entity_poly.pdbx_seq_one_letter_code
_entity_poly.pdbx_strand_id
1 'polypeptide(L)'
;MVARHDTCLVVIGRGSSDPDANSNVAKVARMLVESLGLGWCETGFSGVTFPLVEPCLENVTKLGFKRIVVFPYFLFSGILIDRIYGFTDAVAERHPNISFVKAGYLNDHDQVIETFVERVHEILNGSNNMNCSMCKYRSAVLGFEDEVGLPQESHHHHVEGKGVSAPGSNVEDCQLCTTFCTGECRLNADHHDHDHSHDHGHDHSHDHGHDHSHDHGHDHHHHPYPQANHPLGPKSVLNRPKDKN
;
A
#
# COMPACT_ATOMS: atom_id res chain seq x y z
N MET A 1 -11.77 31.45 3.46
CA MET A 1 -10.62 30.52 3.30
C MET A 1 -10.39 29.83 4.64
N VAL A 2 -10.32 28.49 4.72
CA VAL A 2 -10.05 27.77 5.99
C VAL A 2 -8.58 27.96 6.38
N ALA A 3 -8.32 28.29 7.65
CA ALA A 3 -6.98 28.52 8.18
C ALA A 3 -6.14 27.23 8.22
N ARG A 4 -4.81 27.37 8.20
CA ARG A 4 -3.88 26.23 8.23
C ARG A 4 -4.02 25.40 9.53
N HIS A 5 -4.15 26.06 10.68
CA HIS A 5 -4.40 25.40 11.96
C HIS A 5 -5.76 24.68 12.04
N ASP A 6 -6.71 25.02 11.17
CA ASP A 6 -8.02 24.36 11.06
C ASP A 6 -8.03 23.25 9.98
N THR A 7 -6.85 22.87 9.47
CA THR A 7 -6.65 21.88 8.41
C THR A 7 -5.86 20.68 8.93
N CYS A 8 -6.39 19.47 8.72
CA CYS A 8 -5.68 18.21 8.93
C CYS A 8 -5.11 17.69 7.60
N LEU A 9 -3.85 17.25 7.61
CA LEU A 9 -3.22 16.55 6.49
C LEU A 9 -3.31 15.04 6.69
N VAL A 10 -3.86 14.31 5.72
CA VAL A 10 -3.88 12.84 5.74
C VAL A 10 -2.94 12.34 4.64
N VAL A 11 -1.80 11.80 5.03
CA VAL A 11 -0.82 11.23 4.09
C VAL A 11 -1.12 9.75 3.90
N ILE A 12 -1.44 9.35 2.68
CA ILE A 12 -1.76 7.97 2.35
C ILE A 12 -0.58 7.30 1.65
N GLY A 13 0.01 6.28 2.29
CA GLY A 13 1.01 5.41 1.67
C GLY A 13 0.40 4.12 1.11
N ARG A 14 1.21 3.32 0.41
CA ARG A 14 0.81 1.97 -0.03
C ARG A 14 0.59 1.04 1.17
N GLY A 15 1.47 1.14 2.16
CA GLY A 15 1.55 0.24 3.31
C GLY A 15 2.44 -0.97 3.04
N SER A 16 3.15 -1.47 4.03
CA SER A 16 4.03 -2.63 3.94
C SER A 16 3.81 -3.54 5.16
N SER A 17 4.18 -4.81 5.04
CA SER A 17 4.39 -5.66 6.22
C SER A 17 5.62 -5.23 7.02
N ASP A 18 6.49 -4.41 6.43
CA ASP A 18 7.64 -3.80 7.09
C ASP A 18 7.28 -2.50 7.81
N PRO A 19 7.38 -2.45 9.15
CA PRO A 19 7.13 -1.24 9.92
C PRO A 19 8.12 -0.10 9.61
N ASP A 20 9.36 -0.39 9.21
CA ASP A 20 10.34 0.65 8.86
C ASP A 20 9.89 1.42 7.60
N ALA A 21 9.41 0.70 6.58
CA ALA A 21 8.81 1.29 5.40
C ALA A 21 7.57 2.15 5.73
N ASN A 22 6.72 1.69 6.65
CA ASN A 22 5.54 2.44 7.09
C ASN A 22 5.93 3.70 7.87
N SER A 23 6.99 3.62 8.68
CA SER A 23 7.50 4.75 9.48
C SER A 23 7.94 5.94 8.63
N ASN A 24 8.44 5.68 7.42
CA ASN A 24 8.83 6.74 6.47
C ASN A 24 7.64 7.61 6.06
N VAL A 25 6.43 7.03 5.94
CA VAL A 25 5.21 7.80 5.64
C VAL A 25 4.86 8.72 6.83
N ALA A 26 4.95 8.20 8.05
CA ALA A 26 4.74 8.99 9.26
C ALA A 26 5.77 10.11 9.41
N LYS A 27 7.05 9.83 9.11
CA LYS A 27 8.12 10.82 9.10
C LYS A 27 7.82 11.96 8.12
N VAL A 28 7.44 11.65 6.89
CA VAL A 28 7.05 12.65 5.89
C VAL A 28 5.84 13.46 6.35
N ALA A 29 4.81 12.80 6.89
CA ALA A 29 3.62 13.48 7.40
C ALA A 29 3.96 14.52 8.49
N ARG A 30 4.83 14.15 9.44
CA ARG A 30 5.36 15.09 10.44
C ARG A 30 6.16 16.22 9.80
N MET A 31 7.13 15.90 8.95
CA MET A 31 7.92 16.95 8.29
C MET A 31 7.04 17.97 7.56
N LEU A 32 5.96 17.53 6.90
CA LEU A 32 5.03 18.41 6.20
C LEU A 32 4.15 19.23 7.14
N VAL A 33 3.52 18.63 8.15
CA VAL A 33 2.57 19.34 9.02
C VAL A 33 3.26 20.44 9.82
N GLU A 34 4.43 20.14 10.42
CA GLU A 34 5.25 21.13 11.12
C GLU A 34 5.76 22.23 10.18
N SER A 35 6.25 21.89 8.99
CA SER A 35 6.82 22.88 8.06
C SER A 35 5.76 23.79 7.44
N LEU A 36 4.55 23.29 7.22
CA LEU A 36 3.45 24.05 6.62
C LEU A 36 2.61 24.81 7.67
N GLY A 37 2.74 24.47 8.95
CA GLY A 37 1.94 25.05 10.04
C GLY A 37 0.49 24.59 10.02
N LEU A 38 0.25 23.33 9.65
CA LEU A 38 -1.08 22.73 9.66
C LEU A 38 -1.48 22.31 11.07
N GLY A 39 -2.79 22.14 11.31
CA GLY A 39 -3.31 21.85 12.65
C GLY A 39 -2.98 20.45 13.16
N TRP A 40 -2.95 19.47 12.24
CA TRP A 40 -2.64 18.08 12.55
C TRP A 40 -2.29 17.29 11.29
N CYS A 41 -1.74 16.09 11.48
CA CYS A 41 -1.66 15.10 10.42
C CYS A 41 -1.99 13.69 10.91
N GLU A 42 -2.51 12.88 10.00
CA GLU A 42 -2.71 11.45 10.19
C GLU A 42 -2.07 10.67 9.04
N THR A 43 -1.71 9.42 9.29
CA THR A 43 -1.23 8.51 8.25
C THR A 43 -2.21 7.37 8.02
N GLY A 44 -2.51 7.11 6.75
CA GLY A 44 -3.31 5.96 6.34
C GLY A 44 -2.64 5.18 5.23
N PHE A 45 -3.20 4.03 4.89
CA PHE A 45 -2.61 3.12 3.92
C PHE A 45 -3.66 2.56 2.94
N SER A 46 -3.21 2.20 1.73
CA SER A 46 -4.12 1.78 0.66
C SER A 46 -4.48 0.28 0.68
N GLY A 47 -3.79 -0.57 1.46
CA GLY A 47 -4.14 -1.99 1.49
C GLY A 47 -3.43 -2.94 2.46
N VAL A 48 -2.13 -2.79 2.73
CA VAL A 48 -1.37 -3.85 3.45
C VAL A 48 -1.41 -3.70 4.98
N THR A 49 -1.37 -2.47 5.46
CA THR A 49 -1.31 -2.15 6.89
C THR A 49 -2.44 -1.18 7.25
N PHE A 50 -2.53 -0.81 8.52
CA PHE A 50 -3.64 -0.04 9.08
C PHE A 50 -3.17 1.34 9.60
N PRO A 51 -4.07 2.33 9.65
CA PRO A 51 -5.46 2.29 9.19
C PRO A 51 -5.59 2.36 7.66
N LEU A 52 -6.58 1.67 7.10
CA LEU A 52 -6.96 1.84 5.68
C LEU A 52 -7.60 3.21 5.43
N VAL A 53 -7.62 3.65 4.17
CA VAL A 53 -8.09 4.98 3.74
C VAL A 53 -9.42 5.38 4.37
N GLU A 54 -10.49 4.61 4.17
CA GLU A 54 -11.81 4.98 4.69
C GLU A 54 -11.85 5.02 6.23
N PRO A 55 -11.42 3.97 6.98
CA PRO A 55 -11.35 4.05 8.44
C PRO A 55 -10.45 5.18 8.97
N CYS A 56 -9.35 5.48 8.29
CA CYS A 56 -8.48 6.61 8.63
C CYS A 56 -9.24 7.93 8.53
N LEU A 57 -9.90 8.18 7.40
CA LEU A 57 -10.65 9.42 7.17
C LEU A 57 -11.84 9.54 8.14
N GLU A 58 -12.56 8.45 8.41
CA GLU A 58 -13.64 8.42 9.42
C GLU A 58 -13.18 8.71 10.84
N ASN A 59 -11.92 8.41 11.17
CA ASN A 59 -11.36 8.81 12.46
C ASN A 59 -10.97 10.28 12.46
N VAL A 60 -10.38 10.77 11.38
CA VAL A 60 -9.97 12.18 11.26
C VAL A 60 -11.17 13.12 11.28
N THR A 61 -12.32 12.73 10.72
CA THR A 61 -13.54 13.58 10.75
C THR A 61 -14.02 13.87 12.17
N LYS A 62 -13.70 13.01 13.15
CA LYS A 62 -14.08 13.16 14.56
C LYS A 62 -13.19 14.17 15.32
N LEU A 63 -12.08 14.61 14.73
CA LEU A 63 -11.10 15.50 15.38
C LEU A 63 -11.48 16.99 15.32
N GLY A 64 -12.54 17.36 14.59
CA GLY A 64 -13.07 18.73 14.58
C GLY A 64 -12.39 19.71 13.61
N PHE A 65 -11.55 19.22 12.70
CA PHE A 65 -10.95 20.06 11.66
C PHE A 65 -11.97 20.46 10.59
N LYS A 66 -11.86 21.69 10.10
CA LYS A 66 -12.77 22.24 9.06
C LYS A 66 -12.36 21.83 7.66
N ARG A 67 -11.10 21.44 7.48
CA ARG A 67 -10.57 20.94 6.21
C ARG A 67 -9.71 19.69 6.44
N ILE A 68 -9.85 18.73 5.55
CA ILE A 68 -9.00 17.56 5.44
C ILE A 68 -8.35 17.58 4.05
N VAL A 69 -7.02 17.62 4.00
CA VAL A 69 -6.27 17.46 2.75
C VAL A 69 -5.76 16.04 2.69
N VAL A 70 -6.18 15.28 1.68
CA VAL A 70 -5.74 13.90 1.45
C VAL A 70 -4.62 13.91 0.42
N PHE A 71 -3.43 13.49 0.83
CA PHE A 71 -2.22 13.48 0.01
C PHE A 71 -1.75 12.04 -0.24
N PRO A 72 -1.92 11.51 -1.47
CA PRO A 72 -1.36 10.22 -1.84
C PRO A 72 0.17 10.31 -2.00
N TYR A 73 0.92 9.65 -1.13
CA TYR A 73 2.38 9.56 -1.19
C TYR A 73 2.82 8.45 -2.16
N PHE A 74 2.67 8.71 -3.44
CA PHE A 74 2.90 7.77 -4.54
C PHE A 74 3.61 8.44 -5.72
N LEU A 75 4.46 7.68 -6.41
CA LEU A 75 5.16 8.14 -7.62
C LEU A 75 4.30 8.00 -8.88
N PHE A 76 3.39 7.02 -8.92
CA PHE A 76 2.64 6.68 -10.14
C PHE A 76 1.13 6.72 -9.91
N SER A 77 0.41 6.99 -11.00
CA SER A 77 -1.04 6.93 -11.06
C SER A 77 -1.57 5.48 -11.02
N GLY A 78 -2.88 5.35 -11.17
CA GLY A 78 -3.58 4.10 -11.39
C GLY A 78 -4.57 3.78 -10.28
N ILE A 79 -5.00 2.51 -10.27
CA ILE A 79 -6.13 2.04 -9.46
C ILE A 79 -6.05 2.37 -7.96
N LEU A 80 -4.83 2.45 -7.40
CA LEU A 80 -4.64 2.76 -5.98
C LEU A 80 -4.93 4.23 -5.70
N ILE A 81 -4.56 5.14 -6.60
CA ILE A 81 -4.88 6.57 -6.47
C ILE A 81 -6.39 6.77 -6.64
N ASP A 82 -6.98 6.14 -7.64
CA ASP A 82 -8.43 6.21 -7.89
C ASP A 82 -9.22 5.71 -6.67
N ARG A 83 -8.74 4.62 -6.04
CA ARG A 83 -9.31 4.09 -4.80
C ARG A 83 -9.23 5.09 -3.65
N ILE A 84 -8.08 5.75 -3.45
CA ILE A 84 -7.91 6.75 -2.39
C ILE A 84 -8.91 7.89 -2.58
N TYR A 85 -9.04 8.38 -3.81
CA TYR A 85 -9.98 9.44 -4.14
C TYR A 85 -11.44 9.00 -4.00
N GLY A 86 -11.79 7.79 -4.45
CA GLY A 86 -13.14 7.23 -4.29
C GLY A 86 -13.56 7.10 -2.84
N PHE A 87 -12.68 6.58 -1.96
CA PHE A 87 -12.95 6.56 -0.52
C PHE A 87 -13.01 7.96 0.09
N THR A 88 -12.20 8.90 -0.41
CA THR A 88 -12.26 10.30 0.03
C THR A 88 -13.62 10.91 -0.29
N ASP A 89 -14.13 10.69 -1.50
CA ASP A 89 -15.42 11.22 -1.94
C ASP A 89 -16.58 10.59 -1.14
N ALA A 90 -16.54 9.28 -0.88
CA ALA A 90 -17.55 8.58 -0.08
C ALA A 90 -17.60 9.07 1.38
N VAL A 91 -16.44 9.35 1.99
CA VAL A 91 -16.39 9.94 3.34
C VAL A 91 -16.85 11.40 3.30
N ALA A 92 -16.44 12.17 2.29
CA ALA A 92 -16.84 13.57 2.14
C ALA A 92 -18.37 13.73 2.02
N GLU A 93 -19.05 12.83 1.31
CA GLU A 93 -20.51 12.82 1.18
C GLU A 93 -21.21 12.63 2.54
N ARG A 94 -20.65 11.79 3.42
CA ARG A 94 -21.17 11.57 4.78
C ARG A 94 -20.88 12.73 5.73
N HIS A 95 -19.94 13.61 5.40
CA HIS A 95 -19.46 14.71 6.25
C HIS A 95 -19.47 16.07 5.52
N PRO A 96 -20.63 16.58 5.09
CA PRO A 96 -20.74 17.75 4.21
C PRO A 96 -20.25 19.08 4.83
N ASN A 97 -20.07 19.11 6.16
CA ASN A 97 -19.56 20.28 6.88
C ASN A 97 -18.03 20.39 6.86
N ILE A 98 -17.32 19.38 6.35
CA ILE A 98 -15.85 19.36 6.27
C ILE A 98 -15.43 19.54 4.81
N SER A 99 -14.49 20.45 4.57
CA SER A 99 -13.89 20.63 3.25
C SER A 99 -12.85 19.53 3.00
N PHE A 100 -13.13 18.59 2.11
CA PHE A 100 -12.14 17.63 1.64
C PHE A 100 -11.40 18.17 0.42
N VAL A 101 -10.07 18.03 0.42
CA VAL A 101 -9.20 18.43 -0.69
C VAL A 101 -8.33 17.24 -1.08
N LYS A 102 -8.50 16.76 -2.31
CA LYS A 102 -7.66 15.70 -2.91
C LYS A 102 -6.41 16.35 -3.50
N ALA A 103 -5.26 16.23 -2.84
CA ALA A 103 -3.99 16.69 -3.38
C ALA A 103 -3.49 15.71 -4.47
N GLY A 104 -2.72 16.23 -5.44
CA GLY A 104 -2.02 15.37 -6.39
C GLY A 104 -1.00 14.46 -5.71
N TYR A 105 -0.68 13.34 -6.35
CA TYR A 105 0.46 12.49 -5.97
C TYR A 105 1.77 13.08 -6.53
N LEU A 106 2.92 12.52 -6.15
CA LEU A 106 4.24 13.09 -6.46
C LEU A 106 4.53 13.19 -7.96
N ASN A 107 4.19 12.13 -8.71
CA ASN A 107 4.41 12.04 -10.15
C ASN A 107 5.87 12.37 -10.56
N ASP A 108 6.04 13.00 -11.72
CA ASP A 108 7.29 13.46 -12.33
C ASP A 108 7.70 14.87 -11.87
N HIS A 109 7.37 15.25 -10.63
CA HIS A 109 7.77 16.55 -10.08
C HIS A 109 9.31 16.72 -10.13
N ASP A 110 9.78 17.89 -10.55
CA ASP A 110 11.22 18.15 -10.80
C ASP A 110 12.11 17.75 -9.61
N GLN A 111 11.71 18.07 -8.38
CA GLN A 111 12.46 17.70 -7.17
C GLN A 111 12.51 16.18 -6.89
N VAL A 112 11.50 15.43 -7.35
CA VAL A 112 11.52 13.96 -7.27
C VAL A 112 12.57 13.43 -8.24
N ILE A 113 12.56 13.92 -9.49
CA ILE A 113 13.56 13.56 -10.51
C ILE A 113 14.96 13.91 -10.02
N GLU A 114 15.14 15.10 -9.45
CA GLU A 114 16.42 15.54 -8.86
C GLU A 114 16.87 14.60 -7.74
N THR A 115 15.96 14.18 -6.86
CA THR A 115 16.26 13.20 -5.81
C THR A 115 16.75 11.86 -6.40
N PHE A 116 16.14 11.37 -7.49
CA PHE A 116 16.61 10.17 -8.19
C PHE A 116 18.02 10.36 -8.76
N VAL A 117 18.29 11.51 -9.39
CA VAL A 117 19.62 11.85 -9.92
C VAL A 117 20.66 11.87 -8.79
N GLU A 118 20.34 12.48 -7.64
CA GLU A 118 21.20 12.47 -6.47
C GLU A 118 21.50 11.05 -5.98
N ARG A 119 20.49 10.17 -5.90
CA ARG A 119 20.70 8.76 -5.51
C ARG A 119 21.63 8.04 -6.48
N VAL A 120 21.51 8.28 -7.79
CA VAL A 120 22.43 7.72 -8.79
C VAL A 120 23.86 8.20 -8.57
N HIS A 121 24.06 9.49 -8.34
CA HIS A 121 25.40 10.04 -8.06
C HIS A 121 25.99 9.48 -6.76
N GLU A 122 25.21 9.30 -5.71
CA GLU A 122 25.69 8.69 -4.46
C GLU A 122 26.16 7.24 -4.66
N ILE A 123 25.45 6.46 -5.48
CA ILE A 123 25.84 5.09 -5.83
C ILE A 123 27.18 5.10 -6.58
N LEU A 124 27.32 5.97 -7.59
CA LEU A 124 28.54 6.08 -8.39
C LEU A 124 29.76 6.53 -7.57
N ASN A 125 29.54 7.35 -6.54
CA ASN A 125 30.60 7.89 -5.69
C ASN A 125 30.82 7.09 -4.39
N GLY A 126 30.05 6.03 -4.14
CA GLY A 126 30.17 5.18 -2.95
C GLY A 126 29.75 5.85 -1.64
N SER A 127 28.88 6.86 -1.69
CA SER A 127 28.39 7.60 -0.52
C SER A 127 26.95 7.26 -0.13
N ASN A 128 26.42 6.14 -0.63
CA ASN A 128 25.05 5.71 -0.40
C ASN A 128 24.85 5.18 1.03
N ASN A 129 24.53 6.09 1.95
CA ASN A 129 24.18 5.73 3.32
C ASN A 129 22.71 5.31 3.41
N MET A 130 22.46 4.00 3.52
CA MET A 130 21.12 3.49 3.82
C MET A 130 20.78 3.79 5.28
N ASN A 131 19.57 4.27 5.56
CA ASN A 131 19.10 4.61 6.91
C ASN A 131 18.68 3.39 7.76
N CYS A 132 19.36 2.23 7.60
CA CYS A 132 19.00 0.94 8.18
C CYS A 132 19.08 0.85 9.72
N SER A 133 19.15 1.96 10.44
CA SER A 133 19.31 2.00 11.89
C SER A 133 18.15 1.34 12.65
N MET A 134 16.97 1.22 12.03
CA MET A 134 15.77 0.56 12.60
C MET A 134 15.21 -0.55 11.69
N CYS A 135 16.03 -1.08 10.78
CA CYS A 135 15.60 -2.15 9.88
C CYS A 135 15.29 -3.43 10.66
N LYS A 136 14.08 -3.99 10.51
CA LYS A 136 13.65 -5.22 11.21
C LYS A 136 14.57 -6.44 11.00
N TYR A 137 15.24 -6.51 9.86
CA TYR A 137 16.21 -7.58 9.57
C TYR A 137 17.53 -7.45 10.33
N ARG A 138 17.85 -6.25 10.83
CA ARG A 138 19.13 -5.94 11.51
C ARG A 138 18.98 -5.58 12.98
N SER A 139 17.79 -5.22 13.41
CA SER A 139 17.51 -4.77 14.77
C SER A 139 16.19 -5.36 15.23
N ALA A 140 16.14 -5.80 16.49
CA ALA A 140 14.93 -6.35 17.08
C ALA A 140 13.86 -5.27 17.20
N VAL A 141 12.90 -5.30 16.28
CA VAL A 141 11.66 -4.52 16.35
C VAL A 141 10.61 -5.39 17.02
N LEU A 142 9.95 -4.86 18.06
CA LEU A 142 8.94 -5.59 18.83
C LEU A 142 7.82 -6.12 17.91
N GLY A 143 7.53 -7.43 17.99
CA GLY A 143 6.54 -8.12 17.14
C GLY A 143 7.07 -8.60 15.78
N PHE A 144 8.36 -8.44 15.52
CA PHE A 144 9.07 -8.90 14.31
C PHE A 144 10.37 -9.63 14.68
N GLU A 145 10.46 -10.18 15.89
CA GLU A 145 11.67 -10.80 16.44
C GLU A 145 12.15 -11.99 15.58
N ASP A 146 11.21 -12.75 15.01
CA ASP A 146 11.50 -13.91 14.17
C ASP A 146 12.10 -13.55 12.80
N GLU A 147 12.10 -12.27 12.43
CA GLU A 147 12.66 -11.79 11.16
C GLU A 147 14.11 -11.26 11.26
N VAL A 148 14.65 -11.18 12.49
CA VAL A 148 16.01 -10.67 12.71
C VAL A 148 17.06 -11.65 12.17
N GLY A 149 17.96 -11.17 11.32
CA GLY A 149 19.02 -11.97 10.70
C GLY A 149 18.60 -12.69 9.40
N LEU A 150 17.32 -12.64 9.02
CA LEU A 150 16.88 -13.12 7.71
C LEU A 150 17.42 -12.22 6.59
N PRO A 151 17.64 -12.78 5.37
CA PRO A 151 17.89 -11.97 4.19
C PRO A 151 16.76 -10.95 3.99
N GLN A 152 17.13 -9.69 3.70
CA GLN A 152 16.14 -8.70 3.32
C GLN A 152 15.56 -9.08 1.95
N GLU A 153 14.26 -9.36 1.91
CA GLU A 153 13.54 -9.60 0.66
C GLU A 153 12.72 -8.37 0.26
N SER A 154 12.45 -8.26 -1.05
CA SER A 154 11.59 -7.19 -1.56
C SER A 154 10.15 -7.38 -1.09
N HIS A 155 9.65 -6.47 -0.26
CA HIS A 155 8.25 -6.43 0.19
C HIS A 155 7.23 -6.14 -0.95
N HIS A 156 7.70 -6.08 -2.20
CA HIS A 156 6.89 -5.86 -3.40
C HIS A 156 6.41 -7.14 -4.08
N HIS A 157 6.88 -8.35 -3.72
CA HIS A 157 6.44 -9.59 -4.39
C HIS A 157 4.98 -10.00 -4.13
N HIS A 158 4.32 -9.47 -3.09
CA HIS A 158 2.86 -9.60 -2.93
C HIS A 158 2.06 -8.87 -4.03
N VAL A 159 2.71 -8.00 -4.80
CA VAL A 159 2.11 -7.29 -5.92
C VAL A 159 3.08 -7.35 -7.08
N GLU A 160 3.07 -8.46 -7.82
CA GLU A 160 3.21 -8.31 -9.26
C GLU A 160 2.23 -7.22 -9.67
N GLY A 161 2.74 -6.15 -10.28
CA GLY A 161 1.91 -5.12 -10.89
C GLY A 161 1.13 -5.71 -12.05
N LYS A 162 0.17 -6.60 -11.77
CA LYS A 162 -0.81 -7.08 -12.76
C LYS A 162 -1.63 -5.91 -13.29
N GLY A 163 -1.55 -4.72 -12.68
CA GLY A 163 -2.03 -3.47 -13.25
C GLY A 163 -3.51 -3.57 -13.63
N VAL A 164 -3.82 -3.08 -14.84
CA VAL A 164 -5.13 -3.21 -15.52
C VAL A 164 -5.51 -4.65 -15.92
N SER A 165 -4.65 -5.62 -15.69
CA SER A 165 -4.83 -7.03 -16.07
C SER A 165 -5.15 -7.93 -14.88
N ALA A 166 -5.17 -7.42 -13.64
CA ALA A 166 -5.62 -8.20 -12.48
C ALA A 166 -7.16 -8.36 -12.53
N PRO A 167 -7.72 -9.51 -12.10
CA PRO A 167 -9.17 -9.62 -11.91
C PRO A 167 -9.69 -8.51 -10.97
N GLY A 168 -10.69 -7.76 -11.42
CA GLY A 168 -11.22 -6.59 -10.71
C GLY A 168 -10.27 -5.38 -10.64
N SER A 169 -9.37 -5.24 -11.62
CA SER A 169 -8.47 -4.09 -11.79
C SER A 169 -9.15 -2.82 -12.34
N ASN A 170 -10.40 -2.93 -12.76
CA ASN A 170 -11.25 -1.81 -13.12
C ASN A 170 -12.68 -2.09 -12.59
N VAL A 171 -13.53 -1.07 -12.64
CA VAL A 171 -14.91 -1.17 -12.14
C VAL A 171 -15.80 -1.94 -13.12
N GLU A 172 -15.51 -1.89 -14.41
CA GLU A 172 -16.30 -2.51 -15.47
C GLU A 172 -16.31 -4.06 -15.37
N ASP A 173 -15.16 -4.64 -15.02
CA ASP A 173 -14.96 -6.10 -14.93
C ASP A 173 -15.13 -6.64 -13.50
N CYS A 174 -15.40 -5.79 -12.52
CA CYS A 174 -15.48 -6.18 -11.11
C CYS A 174 -16.91 -6.23 -10.58
N GLN A 175 -17.42 -7.43 -10.29
CA GLN A 175 -18.75 -7.62 -9.70
C GLN A 175 -18.89 -7.08 -8.27
N LEU A 176 -17.80 -6.68 -7.62
CA LEU A 176 -17.78 -6.16 -6.24
C LEU A 176 -17.58 -4.64 -6.18
N CYS A 177 -17.21 -3.98 -7.28
CA CYS A 177 -17.01 -2.54 -7.33
C CYS A 177 -18.16 -1.87 -8.09
N THR A 178 -18.58 -0.69 -7.66
CA THR A 178 -19.70 0.06 -8.25
C THR A 178 -19.24 1.31 -8.97
N THR A 179 -18.61 2.24 -8.24
CA THR A 179 -18.19 3.56 -8.74
C THR A 179 -16.67 3.75 -8.74
N PHE A 180 -15.94 2.97 -7.93
CA PHE A 180 -14.48 2.94 -7.90
C PHE A 180 -13.99 1.58 -7.36
N CYS A 181 -12.70 1.26 -7.59
CA CYS A 181 -12.13 0.01 -7.10
C CYS A 181 -11.88 0.04 -5.58
N THR A 182 -12.65 -0.72 -4.81
CA THR A 182 -12.44 -0.87 -3.35
C THR A 182 -11.30 -1.84 -3.02
N GLY A 183 -11.00 -2.78 -3.93
CA GLY A 183 -10.04 -3.85 -3.70
C GLY A 183 -10.60 -5.06 -2.94
N GLU A 184 -11.89 -5.08 -2.63
CA GLU A 184 -12.56 -6.16 -1.88
C GLU A 184 -12.36 -7.54 -2.53
N CYS A 185 -12.39 -7.61 -3.87
CA CYS A 185 -12.21 -8.85 -4.62
C CYS A 185 -10.88 -9.57 -4.32
N ARG A 186 -9.84 -8.84 -3.94
CA ARG A 186 -8.51 -9.40 -3.67
C ARG A 186 -8.43 -10.12 -2.33
N LEU A 187 -9.38 -9.87 -1.42
CA LEU A 187 -9.47 -10.57 -0.14
C LEU A 187 -10.36 -11.82 -0.23
N ASN A 188 -11.25 -11.86 -1.21
CA ASN A 188 -12.14 -13.00 -1.45
C ASN A 188 -11.49 -14.06 -2.36
N ALA A 189 -10.39 -13.71 -3.05
CA ALA A 189 -9.66 -14.61 -3.95
C ALA A 189 -8.78 -15.64 -3.22
N ASP A 190 -8.54 -15.48 -1.92
CA ASP A 190 -7.80 -16.43 -1.06
C ASP A 190 -8.55 -17.77 -0.81
N HIS A 191 -9.65 -18.03 -1.54
CA HIS A 191 -10.37 -19.31 -1.54
C HIS A 191 -10.26 -20.09 -2.87
N HIS A 192 -9.46 -19.60 -3.82
CA HIS A 192 -9.10 -20.37 -5.00
C HIS A 192 -7.58 -20.56 -5.05
N ASP A 193 -7.10 -21.42 -4.16
CA ASP A 193 -5.91 -22.22 -4.46
C ASP A 193 -6.14 -22.87 -5.82
N HIS A 194 -5.48 -22.37 -6.85
CA HIS A 194 -5.32 -23.13 -8.08
C HIS A 194 -4.33 -24.25 -7.76
N ASP A 195 -4.88 -25.30 -7.16
CA ASP A 195 -4.25 -26.60 -7.06
C ASP A 195 -4.09 -27.11 -8.50
N HIS A 196 -2.94 -26.82 -9.11
CA HIS A 196 -2.57 -27.41 -10.38
C HIS A 196 -2.14 -28.85 -10.13
N SER A 197 -3.12 -29.72 -9.84
CA SER A 197 -2.95 -31.16 -9.93
C SER A 197 -2.78 -31.50 -11.42
N HIS A 198 -1.55 -31.49 -11.89
CA HIS A 198 -1.20 -32.04 -13.20
C HIS A 198 -1.35 -33.56 -13.13
N ASP A 199 -2.54 -34.05 -13.49
CA ASP A 199 -2.79 -35.45 -13.79
C ASP A 199 -2.12 -35.78 -15.13
N HIS A 200 -0.85 -36.19 -15.06
CA HIS A 200 -0.13 -36.70 -16.22
C HIS A 200 -0.43 -38.19 -16.37
N GLY A 201 -1.37 -38.50 -17.26
CA GLY A 201 -1.53 -39.84 -17.82
C GLY A 201 -0.20 -40.32 -18.40
N HIS A 202 0.32 -41.40 -17.80
CA HIS A 202 1.55 -42.04 -18.22
C HIS A 202 1.41 -42.66 -19.62
N ASP A 203 2.23 -42.20 -20.55
CA ASP A 203 2.71 -43.05 -21.63
C ASP A 203 4.16 -42.68 -21.96
N HIS A 204 5.11 -43.54 -21.57
CA HIS A 204 6.51 -43.42 -21.94
C HIS A 204 7.09 -44.77 -22.34
N SER A 205 7.52 -44.83 -23.59
CA SER A 205 8.62 -45.67 -24.05
C SER A 205 9.95 -44.91 -23.91
N HIS A 206 11.01 -45.68 -23.59
CA HIS A 206 12.36 -45.28 -23.17
C HIS A 206 13.18 -44.53 -24.24
N ASP A 207 14.09 -43.62 -23.86
CA ASP A 207 15.53 -43.85 -23.62
C ASP A 207 16.34 -42.52 -23.54
N HIS A 208 17.53 -42.57 -22.94
CA HIS A 208 18.34 -41.51 -22.29
C HIS A 208 18.91 -40.34 -23.14
N GLY A 209 19.04 -39.17 -22.49
CA GLY A 209 19.95 -38.08 -22.90
C GLY A 209 19.87 -36.87 -21.95
N HIS A 210 20.99 -36.53 -21.29
CA HIS A 210 21.09 -35.53 -20.23
C HIS A 210 20.82 -34.09 -20.70
N ASP A 211 19.92 -33.39 -20.02
CA ASP A 211 19.85 -31.92 -20.03
C ASP A 211 19.63 -31.40 -18.60
N HIS A 212 20.51 -30.51 -18.14
CA HIS A 212 20.43 -29.91 -16.81
C HIS A 212 19.56 -28.66 -16.86
N SER A 213 18.24 -28.84 -16.79
CA SER A 213 17.31 -27.75 -16.48
C SER A 213 17.26 -27.55 -14.96
N HIS A 214 17.98 -26.56 -14.46
CA HIS A 214 17.75 -26.05 -13.10
C HIS A 214 16.48 -25.21 -13.11
N ASP A 215 15.34 -25.88 -12.91
CA ASP A 215 14.09 -25.22 -12.56
C ASP A 215 14.15 -24.87 -11.07
N HIS A 216 14.58 -23.66 -10.76
CA HIS A 216 14.49 -23.11 -9.42
C HIS A 216 13.10 -22.47 -9.25
N GLY A 217 12.09 -23.32 -9.03
CA GLY A 217 10.85 -22.88 -8.41
C GLY A 217 11.14 -22.41 -6.99
N HIS A 218 11.41 -21.12 -6.83
CA HIS A 218 11.49 -20.51 -5.51
C HIS A 218 10.07 -20.30 -4.98
N ASP A 219 9.59 -21.24 -4.17
CA ASP A 219 8.45 -21.03 -3.29
C ASP A 219 8.83 -19.96 -2.25
N HIS A 220 8.58 -18.70 -2.58
CA HIS A 220 8.76 -17.58 -1.67
C HIS A 220 7.56 -17.53 -0.70
N HIS A 221 7.65 -18.30 0.39
CA HIS A 221 6.74 -18.16 1.52
C HIS A 221 6.99 -16.82 2.23
N HIS A 222 6.20 -15.79 1.92
CA HIS A 222 6.24 -14.54 2.65
C HIS A 222 5.69 -14.71 4.06
N HIS A 223 6.38 -14.10 5.04
CA HIS A 223 5.86 -14.01 6.39
C HIS A 223 4.54 -13.23 6.40
N PRO A 224 3.45 -13.81 6.94
CA PRO A 224 2.16 -13.15 6.97
C PRO A 224 2.24 -11.90 7.84
N TYR A 225 1.61 -10.81 7.39
CA TYR A 225 1.58 -9.58 8.17
C TYR A 225 0.91 -9.83 9.54
N PRO A 226 1.60 -9.61 10.68
CA PRO A 226 1.10 -10.02 11.99
C PRO A 226 -0.24 -9.42 12.39
N GLN A 227 -0.59 -8.25 11.81
CA GLN A 227 -1.80 -7.50 12.14
C GLN A 227 -2.84 -7.51 11.01
N ALA A 228 -2.86 -8.55 10.17
CA ALA A 228 -3.79 -8.67 9.04
C ALA A 228 -5.28 -8.63 9.45
N ASN A 229 -5.60 -9.04 10.69
CA ASN A 229 -6.96 -9.03 11.24
C ASN A 229 -7.30 -7.75 12.03
N HIS A 230 -6.45 -6.71 12.00
CA HIS A 230 -6.72 -5.47 12.71
C HIS A 230 -8.05 -4.84 12.23
N PRO A 231 -8.91 -4.29 13.12
CA PRO A 231 -10.23 -3.77 12.74
C PRO A 231 -10.20 -2.62 11.70
N LEU A 232 -9.09 -1.87 11.66
CA LEU A 232 -8.84 -0.81 10.68
C LEU A 232 -7.91 -1.26 9.53
N GLY A 233 -7.55 -2.53 9.49
CA GLY A 233 -6.57 -3.10 8.57
C GLY A 233 -7.17 -3.68 7.29
N PRO A 234 -6.43 -4.54 6.58
CA PRO A 234 -6.79 -5.03 5.24
C PRO A 234 -8.24 -5.50 5.12
N LYS A 235 -8.74 -6.23 6.13
CA LYS A 235 -10.09 -6.80 6.14
C LYS A 235 -11.21 -5.80 6.42
N SER A 236 -10.92 -4.55 6.78
CA SER A 236 -11.96 -3.56 7.12
C SER A 236 -12.86 -3.22 5.94
N VAL A 237 -12.38 -3.37 4.70
CA VAL A 237 -13.16 -3.14 3.47
C VAL A 237 -14.37 -4.09 3.36
N LEU A 238 -14.28 -5.30 3.93
CA LEU A 238 -15.37 -6.28 3.94
C LEU A 238 -16.58 -5.82 4.77
N ASN A 239 -16.37 -4.87 5.68
CA ASN A 239 -17.41 -4.33 6.57
C ASN A 239 -18.13 -3.11 5.97
N ARG A 240 -17.77 -2.69 4.75
CA ARG A 240 -18.39 -1.52 4.11
C ARG A 240 -19.84 -1.85 3.73
N PRO A 241 -20.82 -0.97 4.03
CA PRO A 241 -22.18 -1.14 3.52
C PRO A 241 -22.15 -1.18 2.00
N LYS A 242 -22.74 -2.22 1.39
CA LYS A 242 -22.88 -2.29 -0.07
C LYS A 242 -23.93 -1.28 -0.51
N ASP A 243 -23.57 -0.42 -1.46
CA ASP A 243 -24.51 0.51 -2.08
C ASP A 243 -25.68 -0.30 -2.65
N LYS A 244 -26.91 0.02 -2.25
CA LYS A 244 -28.10 -0.60 -2.83
C LYS A 244 -28.27 -0.07 -4.24
N ASN A 245 -28.16 -0.94 -5.24
CA ASN A 245 -28.62 -0.66 -6.61
C ASN A 245 -30.07 -0.19 -6.63
#